data_AF-X8DUL1-F1
#
_entry.id   AF-X8DUL1-F1
#
_cell.length_a   1.000
_cell.length_b   1.000
_cell.length_c   1.000
_cell.angle_alpha   90.00
_cell.angle_beta   90.00
_cell.angle_gamma   90.00
#
_symmetry.space_group_name_H-M   'P 1'
#
loop_
_entity.id
_entity.type
_entity.pdbx_description
1 polymer ?
#
loop_
_entity_poly.entity_id
_entity_poly.type
_entity_poly.pdbx_seq_one_letter_code
_entity_poly.pdbx_strand_id
1 'polypeptide(L)'
;MTYHDGELAVQRRMGQSDSAIRVGQIISADIPEVAAAFLAAQPLVFISARDDDGRMWASQIVGPPGFAHAADARTIVIDAMPDHGDPLAGVLQSERKIGMLALQPQRRRRMRVNGTSVPSGTV
;
A
#
# COMPACT_ATOMS: atom_id res chain seq x y z
N MET A 1 3.28 18.25 -6.50
CA MET A 1 4.06 17.24 -7.21
C MET A 1 5.48 17.31 -6.68
N THR A 2 5.89 16.35 -5.85
CA THR A 2 7.30 16.24 -5.45
C THR A 2 7.56 14.77 -5.17
N TYR A 3 8.35 14.12 -6.05
CA TYR A 3 8.92 12.81 -5.72
C TYR A 3 9.77 12.99 -4.46
N HIS A 4 9.61 12.08 -3.50
CA HIS A 4 10.44 12.12 -2.29
C HIS A 4 11.89 11.78 -2.66
N ASP A 5 12.87 12.36 -1.94
CA ASP A 5 14.29 12.19 -2.26
C ASP A 5 14.74 10.72 -2.27
N GLY A 6 14.15 9.88 -1.42
CA GLY A 6 14.38 8.44 -1.41
C GLY A 6 13.90 7.75 -2.68
N GLU A 7 12.78 8.22 -3.25
CA GLU A 7 12.19 7.67 -4.47
C GLU A 7 13.02 8.02 -5.70
N LEU A 8 13.60 9.23 -5.74
CA LEU A 8 14.56 9.66 -6.76
C LEU A 8 15.90 8.89 -6.64
N ALA A 9 16.37 8.64 -5.42
CA ALA A 9 17.63 7.93 -5.19
C ALA A 9 17.57 6.47 -5.69
N VAL A 10 16.44 5.78 -5.47
CA VAL A 10 16.23 4.41 -5.97
C VAL A 10 16.10 4.38 -7.49
N GLN A 11 15.40 5.34 -8.10
CA GLN A 11 15.27 5.42 -9.55
C GLN A 11 16.62 5.62 -10.25
N ARG A 12 17.49 6.49 -9.70
CA ARG A 12 18.86 6.68 -10.23
C ARG A 12 19.71 5.43 -10.16
N ARG A 13 19.58 4.62 -9.10
CA ARG A 13 20.35 3.37 -8.93
C ARG A 13 19.91 2.26 -9.89
N MET A 14 18.68 2.31 -10.39
CA MET A 14 18.09 1.21 -11.18
C MET A 14 18.27 1.34 -12.70
N GLY A 15 18.86 2.43 -13.22
CA GLY A 15 19.19 2.57 -14.65
C GLY A 15 18.02 2.34 -15.63
N GLN A 16 16.78 2.55 -15.20
CA GLN A 16 15.58 2.21 -15.97
C GLN A 16 15.11 3.36 -16.86
N SER A 17 15.72 3.49 -18.05
CA SER A 17 15.38 4.54 -19.01
C SER A 17 14.16 4.20 -19.90
N ASP A 18 13.78 2.93 -20.08
CA ASP A 18 12.71 2.56 -21.04
C ASP A 18 11.35 2.19 -20.42
N SER A 19 11.26 1.98 -19.11
CA SER A 19 9.99 1.66 -18.42
C SER A 19 9.30 2.88 -17.81
N ALA A 20 10.00 4.02 -17.71
CA ALA A 20 9.49 5.24 -17.08
C ALA A 20 8.28 5.86 -17.83
N ILE A 21 8.21 5.66 -19.15
CA ILE A 21 7.18 6.27 -20.02
C ILE A 21 5.77 5.69 -19.78
N ARG A 22 5.65 4.45 -19.25
CA ARG A 22 4.35 3.84 -18.88
C ARG A 22 3.94 4.06 -17.41
N VAL A 23 4.87 4.49 -16.56
CA VAL A 23 4.70 4.54 -15.10
C VAL A 23 4.09 5.87 -14.62
N GLY A 24 4.16 6.94 -15.43
CA GLY A 24 3.67 8.27 -15.06
C GLY A 24 2.16 8.50 -15.15
N GLN A 25 1.37 7.59 -15.75
CA GLN A 25 -0.02 7.90 -16.15
C GLN A 25 -1.14 7.56 -15.15
N ILE A 26 -0.88 7.01 -13.97
CA ILE A 26 -1.98 6.63 -13.05
C ILE A 26 -1.62 6.91 -11.58
N ILE A 27 -1.22 8.15 -11.28
CA ILE A 27 -1.24 8.65 -9.90
C ILE A 27 -2.51 9.47 -9.78
N SER A 28 -3.53 8.89 -9.16
CA SER A 28 -4.82 9.52 -8.91
C SER A 28 -5.12 9.44 -7.42
N ALA A 29 -5.71 10.49 -6.87
CA ALA A 29 -6.27 10.45 -5.52
C ALA A 29 -7.53 9.58 -5.47
N ASP A 30 -8.25 9.49 -6.58
CA ASP A 30 -9.44 8.67 -6.70
C ASP A 30 -9.06 7.26 -7.15
N ILE A 31 -9.73 6.25 -6.59
CA ILE A 31 -9.61 4.83 -6.87
C ILE A 31 -10.56 4.50 -8.02
N PRO A 32 -10.05 4.27 -9.24
CA PRO A 32 -10.91 3.88 -10.35
C PRO A 32 -11.56 2.52 -10.08
N GLU A 33 -12.75 2.28 -10.62
CA GLU A 33 -13.48 1.01 -10.45
C GLU A 33 -12.62 -0.22 -10.80
N VAL A 34 -11.81 -0.13 -11.86
CA VAL A 34 -10.86 -1.20 -12.25
C VAL A 34 -9.79 -1.47 -11.19
N ALA A 35 -9.37 -0.45 -10.44
CA ALA A 35 -8.42 -0.59 -9.34
C ALA A 35 -9.11 -1.13 -8.08
N ALA A 36 -10.33 -0.68 -7.78
CA ALA A 36 -11.15 -1.22 -6.69
C ALA A 36 -11.41 -2.72 -6.89
N ALA A 37 -11.84 -3.12 -8.09
CA ALA A 37 -12.06 -4.52 -8.45
C ALA A 37 -10.76 -5.34 -8.41
N PHE A 38 -9.63 -4.75 -8.81
CA PHE A 38 -8.33 -5.38 -8.66
C PHE A 38 -7.98 -5.62 -7.19
N LEU A 39 -8.13 -4.61 -6.34
CA LEU A 39 -7.81 -4.69 -4.92
C LEU A 39 -8.65 -5.76 -4.21
N ALA A 40 -9.97 -5.75 -4.43
CA ALA A 40 -10.90 -6.72 -3.84
C ALA A 40 -10.59 -8.17 -4.24
N ALA A 41 -9.95 -8.40 -5.38
CA ALA A 41 -9.56 -9.75 -5.80
C ALA A 41 -8.25 -10.25 -5.17
N GLN A 42 -7.50 -9.41 -4.46
CA GLN A 42 -6.22 -9.81 -3.88
C GLN A 42 -6.42 -10.50 -2.52
N PRO A 43 -5.79 -11.67 -2.28
CA PRO A 43 -5.78 -12.33 -0.97
C PRO A 43 -4.60 -11.89 -0.09
N LEU A 44 -3.77 -10.95 -0.59
CA LEU A 44 -2.57 -10.48 0.06
C LEU A 44 -2.28 -9.03 -0.31
N VAL A 45 -1.95 -8.22 0.70
CA VAL A 45 -1.38 -6.89 0.54
C VAL A 45 -0.14 -6.75 1.41
N PHE A 46 0.74 -5.84 1.06
CA PHE A 46 1.86 -5.43 1.90
C PHE A 46 1.62 -4.02 2.40
N ILE A 47 1.84 -3.77 3.69
CA ILE A 47 1.78 -2.44 4.30
C ILE A 47 3.15 -2.10 4.85
N SER A 48 3.51 -0.82 4.75
CA SER A 48 4.72 -0.26 5.33
C SER A 48 4.39 0.99 6.11
N ALA A 49 5.06 1.18 7.24
CA ALA A 49 4.95 2.39 8.06
C ALA A 49 6.24 2.61 8.84
N ARG A 50 6.43 3.85 9.29
CA ARG A 50 7.53 4.24 10.15
C ARG A 50 7.08 4.17 11.61
N ASP A 51 7.88 3.56 12.49
CA ASP A 51 7.65 3.59 13.93
C ASP A 51 8.07 4.94 14.55
N ASP A 52 7.85 5.10 15.86
CA ASP A 52 8.15 6.35 16.57
C ASP A 52 9.66 6.64 16.71
N ASP A 53 10.50 5.59 16.70
CA ASP A 53 11.97 5.72 16.64
C ASP A 53 12.47 6.07 15.23
N GLY A 54 11.57 6.00 14.26
CA GLY A 54 11.78 6.35 12.89
C GLY A 54 12.31 5.24 11.99
N ARG A 55 12.28 4.00 12.44
CA ARG A 55 12.58 2.82 11.65
C ARG A 55 11.41 2.52 10.73
N MET A 56 11.72 2.09 9.52
CA MET A 56 10.70 1.69 8.54
C MET A 56 10.46 0.19 8.63
N TRP A 57 9.20 -0.19 8.78
CA TRP A 57 8.74 -1.57 8.82
C TRP A 57 7.86 -1.86 7.61
N ALA A 58 7.82 -3.14 7.21
CA ALA A 58 6.91 -3.61 6.18
C ALA A 58 6.46 -5.03 6.51
N SER A 59 5.17 -5.28 6.32
CA SER A 59 4.50 -6.50 6.75
C SER A 59 3.51 -6.95 5.69
N GLN A 60 3.29 -8.27 5.63
CA GLN A 60 2.25 -8.85 4.80
C GLN A 60 0.95 -8.95 5.61
N ILE A 61 -0.18 -8.66 4.95
CA ILE A 61 -1.51 -8.91 5.50
C ILE A 61 -2.24 -9.83 4.53
N VAL A 62 -2.67 -10.97 5.05
CA VAL A 62 -3.34 -12.03 4.30
C VAL A 62 -4.79 -12.10 4.73
N GLY A 63 -5.69 -12.27 3.77
CA GLY A 63 -7.11 -12.45 4.02
C GLY A 63 -7.83 -13.08 2.83
N PRO A 64 -9.11 -13.47 2.98
CA PRO A 64 -9.91 -13.93 1.84
C PRO A 64 -10.09 -12.78 0.82
N PRO A 65 -10.24 -13.06 -0.49
CA PRO A 65 -10.61 -12.03 -1.45
C PRO A 65 -11.80 -11.19 -0.95
N GLY A 66 -11.64 -9.87 -0.98
CA GLY A 66 -12.57 -8.89 -0.40
C GLY A 66 -12.07 -8.26 0.90
N PHE A 67 -11.12 -8.87 1.62
CA PHE A 67 -10.62 -8.33 2.89
C PHE A 67 -9.98 -6.94 2.75
N ALA A 68 -9.38 -6.65 1.58
CA ALA A 68 -8.90 -5.33 1.21
C ALA A 68 -9.80 -4.80 0.09
N HIS A 69 -10.53 -3.72 0.33
CA HIS A 69 -11.49 -3.19 -0.63
C HIS A 69 -11.61 -1.67 -0.52
N ALA A 70 -12.04 -1.03 -1.61
CA ALA A 70 -12.37 0.39 -1.60
C ALA A 70 -13.78 0.58 -1.02
N ALA A 71 -13.91 1.34 0.08
CA ALA A 71 -15.20 1.70 0.65
C ALA A 71 -15.84 2.88 -0.11
N ASP A 72 -15.01 3.77 -0.65
CA ASP A 72 -15.39 4.87 -1.52
C ASP A 72 -14.24 5.20 -2.49
N ALA A 73 -14.36 6.31 -3.22
CA ALA A 73 -13.36 6.74 -4.20
C ALA A 73 -11.98 7.02 -3.60
N ARG A 74 -11.81 7.17 -2.29
CA ARG A 74 -10.53 7.55 -1.64
C ARG A 74 -10.19 6.72 -0.40
N THR A 75 -11.13 5.92 0.09
CA THR A 75 -10.96 5.12 1.31
C THR A 75 -10.82 3.65 0.99
N ILE A 76 -9.80 3.03 1.55
CA ILE A 76 -9.59 1.58 1.53
C ILE A 76 -9.80 1.05 2.93
N VAL A 77 -10.57 -0.02 3.04
CA VAL A 77 -10.76 -0.80 4.27
C VAL A 77 -9.96 -2.09 4.14
N ILE A 78 -9.31 -2.47 5.24
CA ILE A 78 -8.56 -3.72 5.37
C ILE A 78 -9.10 -4.42 6.62
N ASP A 79 -9.86 -5.49 6.43
CA ASP A 79 -10.53 -6.25 7.48
C ASP A 79 -9.58 -7.25 8.18
N ALA A 80 -8.31 -6.87 8.32
CA ALA A 80 -7.25 -7.67 8.92
C ALA A 80 -6.12 -6.79 9.43
N MET A 81 -5.42 -7.27 10.46
CA MET A 81 -4.24 -6.63 11.04
C MET A 81 -3.01 -7.54 10.85
N PRO A 82 -1.78 -7.00 10.93
CA PRO A 82 -0.58 -7.83 11.05
C PRO A 82 -0.64 -8.74 12.28
N ASP A 83 0.05 -9.89 12.22
CA ASP A 83 0.06 -10.87 13.30
C ASP A 83 0.63 -10.30 14.63
N HIS A 84 0.28 -10.92 15.76
CA HIS A 84 0.59 -10.42 17.11
C HIS A 84 2.10 -10.29 17.45
N GLY A 85 3.00 -10.82 16.62
CA GLY A 85 4.46 -10.64 16.76
C GLY A 85 5.08 -9.69 15.73
N ASP A 86 4.27 -9.15 14.83
CA ASP A 86 4.73 -8.29 13.76
C ASP A 86 5.02 -6.86 14.32
N PRO A 87 6.21 -6.28 14.07
CA PRO A 87 6.54 -4.93 14.52
C PRO A 87 5.52 -3.86 14.08
N LEU A 88 4.88 -4.05 12.94
CA LEU A 88 3.90 -3.14 12.38
C LEU A 88 2.55 -3.21 13.10
N ALA A 89 2.24 -4.31 13.80
CA ALA A 89 0.98 -4.48 14.53
C ALA A 89 0.80 -3.38 15.59
N GLY A 90 1.86 -3.05 16.33
CA GLY A 90 1.86 -1.96 17.30
C GLY A 90 1.88 -0.57 16.66
N VAL A 91 2.57 -0.41 15.53
CA VAL A 91 2.66 0.86 14.80
C VAL A 91 1.28 1.30 14.29
N LEU A 92 0.48 0.37 13.78
CA LEU A 92 -0.84 0.63 13.20
C LEU A 92 -1.96 0.84 14.23
N GLN A 93 -1.66 0.84 15.54
CA GLN A 93 -2.64 1.15 16.61
C GLN A 93 -2.98 2.63 16.73
N SER A 94 -2.46 3.47 15.85
CA SER A 94 -2.67 4.92 15.83
C SER A 94 -2.68 5.43 14.40
N GLU A 95 -3.08 6.70 14.21
CA GLU A 95 -3.03 7.31 12.89
C GLU A 95 -1.58 7.35 12.38
N ARG A 96 -1.32 6.76 11.20
CA ARG A 96 0.03 6.68 10.62
C ARG A 96 0.03 6.93 9.12
N LYS A 97 1.11 7.53 8.62
CA LYS A 97 1.41 7.51 7.19
C LYS A 97 1.88 6.11 6.80
N ILE A 98 1.25 5.57 5.77
CA ILE A 98 1.56 4.24 5.27
C ILE A 98 1.79 4.24 3.76
N GLY A 99 2.55 3.24 3.32
CA GLY A 99 2.53 2.77 1.93
C GLY A 99 1.94 1.37 1.87
N MET A 100 1.09 1.11 0.88
CA MET A 100 0.50 -0.20 0.61
C MET A 100 0.78 -0.66 -0.81
N LEU A 101 0.99 -1.96 -0.97
CA LEU A 101 1.19 -2.62 -2.24
C LEU A 101 0.30 -3.87 -2.37
N ALA A 102 -0.57 -3.88 -3.36
CA ALA A 102 -1.33 -5.06 -3.77
C ALA A 102 -0.72 -5.62 -5.08
N LEU A 103 -0.47 -6.93 -5.14
CA LEU A 103 0.31 -7.57 -6.21
C LEU A 103 -0.39 -8.77 -6.82
N GLN A 104 -0.34 -8.85 -8.16
CA GLN A 104 -0.68 -10.06 -8.92
C GLN A 104 0.48 -10.42 -9.86
N PRO A 105 1.50 -11.14 -9.35
CA PRO A 105 2.76 -11.36 -10.08
C PRO A 105 2.58 -12.06 -11.44
N GLN A 106 1.69 -13.05 -11.49
CA GLN A 106 1.39 -13.85 -12.69
C GLN A 106 0.92 -12.99 -13.87
N ARG A 107 0.25 -11.87 -13.58
CA ARG A 107 -0.25 -10.92 -14.59
C ARG A 107 0.56 -9.63 -14.66
N ARG A 108 1.68 -9.54 -13.91
CA ARG A 108 2.52 -8.34 -13.79
C ARG A 108 1.72 -7.09 -13.41
N ARG A 109 0.68 -7.25 -12.58
CA ARG A 109 -0.19 -6.16 -12.12
C ARG A 109 0.15 -5.80 -10.68
N ARG A 110 0.12 -4.51 -10.38
CA ARG A 110 0.27 -3.98 -9.03
C ARG A 110 -0.56 -2.73 -8.84
N MET A 111 -1.02 -2.50 -7.63
CA MET A 111 -1.61 -1.25 -7.16
C MET A 111 -0.75 -0.73 -6.01
N ARG A 112 -0.38 0.54 -6.06
CA ARG A 112 0.36 1.24 -5.02
C ARG A 112 -0.54 2.30 -4.42
N VAL A 113 -0.57 2.38 -3.11
CA VAL A 113 -1.33 3.38 -2.37
C VAL A 113 -0.42 3.98 -1.33
N ASN A 114 -0.39 5.31 -1.26
CA ASN A 114 0.22 6.01 -0.15
C ASN A 114 -0.88 6.83 0.51
N GLY A 115 -0.97 6.78 1.83
CA GLY A 115 -2.07 7.40 2.54
C GLY A 115 -1.83 7.53 4.02
N THR A 116 -2.89 7.88 4.74
CA THR A 116 -2.95 7.81 6.19
C THR A 116 -3.86 6.65 6.56
N SER A 117 -3.38 5.73 7.40
CA SER A 117 -4.22 4.70 8.02
C SER A 117 -4.73 5.21 9.36
N VAL A 118 -5.98 4.88 9.68
CA VAL A 118 -6.55 5.01 11.01
C VAL A 118 -7.06 3.63 11.44
N PRO A 119 -6.79 3.17 12.67
CA PRO A 119 -7.41 1.95 13.18
C PRO A 119 -8.93 2.18 13.30
N SER A 120 -9.72 1.22 12.84
CA SER A 120 -11.18 1.26 12.89
C SER A 120 -11.69 -0.09 13.41
N GLY A 121 -12.54 -0.04 14.44
CA GLY A 121 -12.98 -1.22 15.19
C GLY A 121 -12.29 -1.34 16.56
N THR A 122 -12.94 -2.05 17.49
CA THR A 122 -12.34 -2.36 18.80
C THR A 122 -11.47 -3.60 18.64
N VAL A 123 -10.20 -3.49 19.06
CA VAL A 123 -9.26 -4.62 19.19
C VAL A 123 -9.83 -5.70 20.09
#